data_AF-A0A2H1KJ55-F1
#
_entry.id   AF-A0A2H1KJ55-F1
#
_cell.length_a   1.000
_cell.length_b   1.000
_cell.length_c   1.000
_cell.angle_alpha   90.00
_cell.angle_beta   90.00
_cell.angle_gamma   90.00
#
_symmetry.space_group_name_H-M   'P 1'
#
loop_
_entity.id
_entity.type
_entity.pdbx_description
1 polymer ?
#
loop_
_entity_poly.entity_id
_entity_poly.type
_entity_poly.pdbx_seq_one_letter_code
_entity_poly.pdbx_strand_id
1 'polypeptide(L)'
;MIVPEYVPLYWRHLHRDVQEEVKSFYEHEDYFKALDQALMLYVDLVRDRSGSVAPELNVMQQVFKEEAPSIDVSARFVSLLPQDSSRNLNRSQKILSEGILAGFRNLIAHHRQRVLINEGIFSDSDCLNALGMISYLYSRVKMFDACPLGTEREAEGDRDSPAD
;
A
#
# COMPACT_ATOMS: atom_id res chain seq x y z
N MET A 1 17.12 12.62 26.98
CA MET A 1 16.85 11.74 25.83
C MET A 1 16.86 12.62 24.59
N ILE A 2 17.90 12.54 23.77
CA ILE A 2 17.99 13.31 22.52
C ILE A 2 17.08 12.57 21.54
N VAL A 3 15.93 13.16 21.21
CA VAL A 3 15.10 12.69 20.09
C VAL A 3 16.03 12.64 18.87
N PRO A 4 16.20 11.50 18.19
CA PRO A 4 17.09 11.45 17.04
C PRO A 4 16.66 12.53 16.05
N GLU A 5 17.61 13.35 15.62
CA GLU A 5 17.38 14.53 14.76
C GLU A 5 16.67 14.18 13.44
N TYR A 6 16.57 12.87 13.12
CA TYR A 6 16.00 12.28 11.92
C TYR A 6 14.52 11.86 12.02
N VAL A 7 13.93 11.73 13.22
CA VAL A 7 12.51 11.32 13.39
C VAL A 7 11.52 12.29 12.71
N PRO A 8 11.72 13.63 12.78
CA PRO A 8 10.83 14.57 12.09
C PRO A 8 10.90 14.45 10.56
N LEU A 9 12.02 13.98 10.00
CA LEU A 9 12.20 13.85 8.55
C LEU A 9 11.29 12.75 8.01
N TYR A 10 11.31 11.56 8.63
CA TYR A 10 10.48 10.42 8.23
C TYR A 10 8.98 10.72 8.37
N TRP A 11 8.57 11.38 9.45
CA TRP A 11 7.18 11.73 9.70
C TRP A 11 6.59 12.65 8.61
N ARG A 12 7.38 13.59 8.09
CA ARG A 12 6.96 14.53 7.02
C ARG A 12 6.77 13.88 5.65
N HIS A 13 7.33 12.68 5.45
CA HIS A 13 7.26 11.96 4.18
C HIS A 13 6.23 10.83 4.20
N LEU A 14 5.49 10.66 5.30
CA LEU A 14 4.33 9.79 5.31
C LEU A 14 3.23 10.36 4.41
N HIS A 15 2.52 9.50 3.69
CA HIS A 15 1.34 9.86 2.93
C HIS A 15 0.33 10.49 3.89
N ARG A 16 -0.33 11.57 3.45
CA ARG A 16 -1.21 12.37 4.29
C ARG A 16 -2.25 11.51 5.02
N ASP A 17 -2.96 10.64 4.31
CA ASP A 17 -3.98 9.76 4.88
C ASP A 17 -3.39 8.85 5.99
N VAL A 18 -2.18 8.31 5.77
CA VAL A 18 -1.49 7.47 6.77
C VAL A 18 -1.08 8.30 7.97
N GLN A 19 -0.54 9.50 7.74
CA GLN A 19 -0.14 10.42 8.80
C GLN A 19 -1.33 10.83 9.67
N GLU A 20 -2.46 11.20 9.06
CA GLU A 20 -3.67 11.62 9.75
C GLU A 20 -4.25 10.47 10.61
N GLU A 21 -4.27 9.25 10.08
CA GLU A 21 -4.77 8.06 10.79
C GLU A 21 -3.95 7.71 12.04
N VAL A 22 -2.62 7.82 11.96
CA VAL A 22 -1.74 7.30 13.02
C VAL A 22 -1.21 8.36 13.99
N LYS A 23 -1.42 9.65 13.70
CA LYS A 23 -0.86 10.77 14.46
C LYS A 23 -1.14 10.69 15.95
N SER A 24 -2.41 10.51 16.32
CA SER A 24 -2.81 10.50 17.73
C SER A 24 -2.14 9.34 18.48
N PHE A 25 -2.11 8.14 17.90
CA PHE A 25 -1.49 6.97 18.51
C PHE A 25 0.02 7.15 18.67
N TYR A 26 0.70 7.67 17.64
CA TYR A 26 2.14 7.89 17.69
C TYR A 26 2.53 8.96 18.72
N GLU A 27 1.78 10.06 18.81
CA GLU A 27 2.01 11.14 19.79
C GLU A 27 1.79 10.68 21.24
N HIS A 28 0.94 9.67 21.46
CA HIS A 28 0.71 9.05 22.78
C HIS A 28 1.59 7.82 23.04
N GLU A 29 2.64 7.62 22.23
CA GLU A 29 3.57 6.48 22.32
C GLU A 29 2.90 5.10 22.15
N ASP A 30 1.68 5.05 21.59
CA ASP A 30 0.99 3.82 21.24
C ASP A 30 1.40 3.35 19.84
N TYR A 31 2.67 3.01 19.71
CA TYR A 31 3.29 2.62 18.43
C TYR A 31 2.68 1.37 17.81
N PHE A 32 2.16 0.46 18.63
CA PHE A 32 1.49 -0.75 18.15
C PHE A 32 0.16 -0.39 17.53
N LYS A 33 -0.63 0.45 18.19
CA LYS A 33 -1.90 0.90 17.63
C LYS A 33 -1.70 1.76 16.39
N ALA A 34 -0.69 2.62 16.38
CA ALA A 34 -0.31 3.39 15.20
C ALA A 34 -0.06 2.47 13.99
N LEU A 35 0.78 1.44 14.17
CA LEU A 35 1.10 0.49 13.11
C LEU A 35 -0.10 -0.36 12.69
N ASP A 36 -0.90 -0.82 13.65
CA ASP A 36 -2.12 -1.58 13.43
C ASP A 36 -3.15 -0.82 12.57
N GLN A 37 -3.37 0.46 12.87
CA GLN A 37 -4.29 1.31 12.09
C GLN A 37 -3.74 1.63 10.69
N ALA A 38 -2.45 1.91 10.55
CA ALA A 38 -1.84 2.09 9.22
C ALA A 38 -1.97 0.85 8.33
N LEU A 39 -1.79 -0.35 8.91
CA LEU A 39 -1.97 -1.61 8.20
C LEU A 39 -3.41 -1.79 7.73
N MET A 40 -4.39 -1.54 8.61
CA MET A 40 -5.81 -1.59 8.24
C MET A 40 -6.14 -0.61 7.12
N LEU A 41 -5.71 0.65 7.26
CA LEU A 41 -5.92 1.68 6.24
C LEU A 41 -5.37 1.26 4.87
N TYR A 42 -4.19 0.63 4.85
CA TYR A 42 -3.61 0.11 3.61
C TYR A 42 -4.41 -1.06 3.03
N VAL A 43 -4.79 -2.04 3.84
CA VAL A 43 -5.59 -3.18 3.39
C VAL A 43 -6.94 -2.70 2.85
N ASP A 44 -7.59 -1.75 3.53
CA ASP A 44 -8.89 -1.22 3.14
C ASP A 44 -8.80 -0.47 1.81
N LEU A 45 -7.76 0.34 1.60
CA LEU A 45 -7.49 0.93 0.28
C LEU A 45 -7.38 -0.15 -0.82
N VAL A 46 -6.65 -1.24 -0.56
CA VAL A 46 -6.49 -2.31 -1.56
C VAL A 46 -7.82 -3.01 -1.82
N ARG A 47 -8.63 -3.27 -0.78
CA ARG A 47 -9.96 -3.88 -0.91
C ARG A 47 -10.93 -3.00 -1.69
N ASP A 48 -10.98 -1.71 -1.36
CA ASP A 48 -11.85 -0.74 -2.03
C ASP A 48 -11.55 -0.68 -3.54
N ARG A 49 -10.27 -0.82 -3.91
CA ARG A 49 -9.83 -0.77 -5.31
C ARG A 49 -10.05 -2.07 -6.06
N SER A 50 -9.87 -3.21 -5.39
CA SER A 50 -9.94 -4.51 -6.04
C SER A 50 -11.31 -5.18 -5.93
N GLY A 51 -12.18 -4.71 -5.04
CA GLY A 51 -13.42 -5.39 -4.65
C GLY A 51 -13.20 -6.71 -3.91
N SER A 52 -12.00 -6.96 -3.37
CA SER A 52 -11.70 -8.23 -2.71
C SER A 52 -12.20 -8.25 -1.27
N VAL A 53 -12.83 -9.35 -0.87
CA VAL A 53 -13.30 -9.60 0.50
C VAL A 53 -12.49 -10.67 1.23
N ALA A 54 -11.33 -11.05 0.66
CA ALA A 54 -10.49 -12.10 1.22
C ALA A 54 -9.84 -11.67 2.56
N PRO A 55 -9.29 -12.64 3.32
CA PRO A 55 -8.40 -12.35 4.45
C PRO A 55 -7.20 -11.49 4.03
N GLU A 56 -6.69 -10.64 4.93
CA GLU A 56 -5.73 -9.55 4.64
C GLU A 56 -4.52 -9.99 3.79
N LEU A 57 -3.85 -11.08 4.19
CA LEU A 57 -2.70 -11.61 3.46
C LEU A 57 -3.09 -12.13 2.06
N ASN A 58 -4.25 -12.79 1.98
CA ASN A 58 -4.77 -13.34 0.73
C ASN A 58 -5.20 -12.22 -0.24
N VAL A 59 -5.69 -11.08 0.27
CA VAL A 59 -5.97 -9.90 -0.55
C VAL A 59 -4.71 -9.48 -1.28
N MET A 60 -3.58 -9.32 -0.59
CA MET A 60 -2.33 -8.90 -1.21
C MET A 60 -1.85 -9.91 -2.27
N GLN A 61 -1.99 -11.21 -2.00
CA GLN A 61 -1.60 -12.27 -2.93
C GLN A 61 -2.45 -12.29 -4.21
N GLN A 62 -3.77 -12.10 -4.06
CA GLN A 62 -4.73 -12.17 -5.16
C GLN A 62 -4.71 -10.90 -6.01
N VAL A 63 -4.62 -9.74 -5.38
CA VAL A 63 -4.72 -8.43 -6.05
C VAL A 63 -3.47 -8.12 -6.86
N PHE A 64 -2.29 -8.42 -6.31
CA PHE A 64 -1.00 -8.12 -6.95
C PHE A 64 -0.36 -9.36 -7.59
N LYS A 65 -1.16 -10.33 -8.05
CA LYS A 65 -0.66 -11.52 -8.75
C LYS A 65 0.09 -11.15 -10.03
N GLU A 66 1.05 -12.00 -10.43
CA GLU A 66 1.92 -11.70 -11.58
C GLU A 66 1.17 -11.66 -12.91
N GLU A 67 0.14 -12.51 -13.06
CA GLU A 67 -0.68 -12.59 -14.27
C GLU A 67 -2.05 -11.95 -14.03
N ALA A 68 -2.39 -10.93 -14.83
CA ALA A 68 -3.64 -10.19 -14.77
C ALA A 68 -3.99 -9.64 -13.37
N PRO A 69 -3.11 -8.83 -12.74
CA PRO A 69 -3.36 -8.26 -11.42
C PRO A 69 -4.63 -7.41 -11.42
N SER A 70 -5.37 -7.42 -10.30
CA SER A 70 -6.51 -6.51 -10.12
C SER A 70 -6.06 -5.06 -9.95
N ILE A 71 -4.84 -4.85 -9.43
CA ILE A 71 -4.20 -3.55 -9.35
C ILE A 71 -2.80 -3.66 -9.95
N ASP A 72 -2.57 -2.95 -11.05
CA ASP A 72 -1.25 -2.82 -11.67
C ASP A 72 -0.61 -1.48 -11.27
N VAL A 73 0.33 -1.50 -10.31
CA VAL A 73 1.02 -0.29 -9.85
C VAL A 73 2.07 0.22 -10.86
N SER A 74 2.38 -0.57 -11.88
CA SER A 74 3.30 -0.22 -12.96
C SER A 74 2.63 0.45 -14.15
N ALA A 75 1.29 0.39 -14.25
CA ALA A 75 0.52 0.84 -15.42
C ALA A 75 0.90 2.26 -15.91
N ARG A 76 1.10 3.20 -14.98
CA ARG A 76 1.48 4.59 -15.30
C ARG A 76 2.93 4.77 -15.78
N PHE A 77 3.77 3.76 -15.60
CA PHE A 77 5.18 3.78 -15.95
C PHE A 77 5.48 2.92 -17.18
N VAL A 78 4.47 2.34 -17.83
CA VAL A 78 4.65 1.44 -18.99
C VAL A 78 5.40 2.12 -20.14
N SER A 79 5.25 3.44 -20.32
CA SER A 79 6.00 4.21 -21.32
C SER A 79 7.43 4.56 -20.90
N LEU A 80 7.76 4.45 -19.61
CA LEU A 80 9.05 4.84 -19.04
C LEU A 80 9.92 3.63 -18.66
N LEU A 81 9.29 2.48 -18.43
CA LEU A 81 9.95 1.27 -17.94
C LEU A 81 9.88 0.16 -18.99
N PRO A 82 10.98 -0.57 -19.21
CA PRO A 82 10.94 -1.84 -19.92
C PRO A 82 9.94 -2.80 -19.25
N GLN A 83 9.36 -3.71 -20.03
CA GLN A 83 8.34 -4.66 -19.57
C GLN A 83 8.80 -5.45 -18.33
N ASP A 84 10.06 -5.88 -18.27
CA ASP A 84 10.61 -6.60 -17.12
C ASP A 84 10.66 -5.75 -15.85
N SER A 85 11.00 -4.47 -15.98
CA SER A 85 11.01 -3.52 -14.85
C SER A 85 9.60 -3.28 -14.32
N SER A 86 8.60 -3.18 -15.20
CA SER A 86 7.19 -3.07 -14.81
C SER A 86 6.70 -4.32 -14.06
N ARG A 87 7.05 -5.52 -14.56
CA ARG A 87 6.77 -6.79 -13.85
C ARG A 87 7.44 -6.85 -12.48
N ASN A 88 8.71 -6.47 -12.40
CA ASN A 88 9.45 -6.43 -11.13
C ASN A 88 8.83 -5.44 -10.14
N LEU A 89 8.30 -4.31 -10.60
CA LEU A 89 7.63 -3.34 -9.75
C LEU A 89 6.35 -3.90 -9.12
N ASN A 90 5.51 -4.57 -9.91
CA ASN A 90 4.30 -5.24 -9.39
C ASN A 90 4.66 -6.39 -8.44
N ARG A 91 5.63 -7.22 -8.83
CA ARG A 91 6.11 -8.32 -7.97
C ARG A 91 6.68 -7.79 -6.65
N SER A 92 7.40 -6.67 -6.69
CA SER A 92 7.90 -5.99 -5.49
C SER A 92 6.75 -5.48 -4.61
N GLN A 93 5.71 -4.87 -5.19
CA GLN A 93 4.51 -4.45 -4.45
C GLN A 93 3.90 -5.63 -3.69
N LYS A 94 3.74 -6.78 -4.36
CA LYS A 94 3.21 -7.99 -3.73
C LYS A 94 4.08 -8.46 -2.55
N ILE A 95 5.35 -8.75 -2.80
CA ILE A 95 6.27 -9.33 -1.81
C ILE A 95 6.41 -8.42 -0.58
N LEU A 96 6.55 -7.11 -0.79
CA LEU A 96 6.66 -6.16 0.32
C LEU A 96 5.36 -6.06 1.11
N SER A 97 4.20 -6.08 0.45
CA SER A 97 2.90 -6.06 1.14
C SER A 97 2.70 -7.29 2.01
N GLU A 98 3.04 -8.47 1.50
CA GLU A 98 3.00 -9.71 2.25
C GLU A 98 3.98 -9.67 3.44
N GLY A 99 5.20 -9.20 3.22
CA GLY A 99 6.24 -9.11 4.25
C GLY A 99 5.85 -8.21 5.41
N ILE A 100 5.26 -7.04 5.16
CA ILE A 100 4.84 -6.13 6.23
C ILE A 100 3.66 -6.72 7.01
N LEU A 101 2.65 -7.28 6.33
CA LEU A 101 1.53 -7.92 7.03
C LEU A 101 2.00 -9.10 7.87
N ALA A 102 2.77 -10.03 7.28
CA ALA A 102 3.24 -11.21 7.99
C ALA A 102 4.23 -10.86 9.11
N GLY A 103 5.07 -9.85 8.91
CA GLY A 103 6.10 -9.44 9.87
C GLY A 103 5.56 -8.64 11.04
N PHE A 104 4.61 -7.72 10.81
CA PHE A 104 4.13 -6.81 11.85
C PHE A 104 2.75 -7.18 12.38
N ARG A 105 1.77 -7.48 11.53
CA ARG A 105 0.39 -7.80 11.97
C ARG A 105 0.39 -9.03 12.89
N ASN A 106 1.10 -10.08 12.48
CA ASN A 106 1.20 -11.31 13.27
C ASN A 106 1.94 -11.07 14.59
N LEU A 107 3.01 -10.27 14.57
CA LEU A 107 3.77 -9.92 15.77
C LEU A 107 2.89 -9.17 16.78
N ILE A 108 2.11 -8.19 16.32
CA ILE A 108 1.18 -7.40 17.14
C ILE A 108 0.05 -8.29 17.68
N ALA A 109 -0.50 -9.19 16.86
CA ALA A 109 -1.64 -10.03 17.24
C ALA A 109 -1.30 -11.14 18.25
N HIS A 110 -0.07 -11.66 18.22
CA HIS A 110 0.30 -12.85 19.00
C HIS A 110 1.07 -12.55 20.30
N HIS A 111 1.48 -11.31 20.55
CA HIS A 111 2.30 -10.95 21.71
C HIS A 111 1.76 -9.76 22.49
N ARG A 112 2.01 -9.75 23.81
CA ARG A 112 1.68 -8.60 24.65
C ARG A 112 2.66 -7.46 24.33
N GLN A 113 2.14 -6.32 23.88
CA GLN A 113 2.89 -5.09 23.58
C GLN A 113 3.96 -4.74 24.64
N ARG A 114 3.61 -4.84 25.92
CA ARG A 114 4.54 -4.58 27.02
C ARG A 114 5.78 -5.47 27.01
N VAL A 115 5.65 -6.73 26.60
CA VAL A 115 6.79 -7.66 26.51
C VAL A 115 7.69 -7.26 25.35
N LEU A 116 7.12 -6.98 24.18
CA LEU A 116 7.89 -6.61 22.99
C LEU A 116 8.69 -5.31 23.19
N ILE A 117 8.11 -4.33 23.89
CA ILE A 117 8.79 -3.07 24.21
C ILE A 117 9.86 -3.29 25.28
N ASN A 118 9.54 -3.97 26.39
CA ASN A 118 10.47 -4.15 27.50
C ASN A 118 11.71 -4.99 27.13
N GLU A 119 11.55 -5.95 26.22
CA GLU A 119 12.65 -6.79 25.74
C GLU A 119 13.41 -6.14 24.57
N GLY A 120 13.03 -4.93 24.14
CA GLY A 120 13.67 -4.20 23.03
C GLY A 120 13.46 -4.85 21.65
N ILE A 121 12.45 -5.70 21.50
CA ILE A 121 12.11 -6.39 20.25
C ILE A 121 11.40 -5.42 19.28
N PHE A 122 10.75 -4.39 19.81
CA PHE A 122 10.06 -3.38 19.01
C PHE A 122 10.23 -1.99 19.64
N SER A 123 10.70 -1.04 18.84
CA SER A 123 10.96 0.35 19.22
C SER A 123 10.06 1.36 18.49
N ASP A 124 10.11 2.62 18.90
CA ASP A 124 9.52 3.75 18.18
C ASP A 124 10.09 3.89 16.75
N SER A 125 11.40 3.66 16.60
CA SER A 125 12.05 3.66 15.29
C SER A 125 11.55 2.54 14.39
N ASP A 126 11.27 1.35 14.94
CA ASP A 126 10.73 0.23 14.16
C ASP A 126 9.31 0.54 13.67
N CYS A 127 8.50 1.17 14.53
CA CYS A 127 7.19 1.70 14.13
C CYS A 127 7.32 2.71 12.99
N LEU A 128 8.19 3.70 13.13
CA LEU A 128 8.38 4.73 12.09
C LEU A 128 8.87 4.15 10.76
N ASN A 129 9.78 3.17 10.80
CA ASN A 129 10.25 2.44 9.62
C ASN A 129 9.10 1.68 8.94
N ALA A 130 8.28 0.98 9.73
CA ALA A 130 7.12 0.26 9.21
C ALA A 130 6.08 1.22 8.61
N LEU A 131 5.78 2.33 9.28
CA LEU A 131 4.90 3.39 8.77
C LEU A 131 5.43 3.96 7.44
N GLY A 132 6.74 4.18 7.33
CA GLY A 132 7.38 4.62 6.09
C GLY A 132 7.17 3.63 4.93
N MET A 133 7.36 2.34 5.19
CA MET A 133 7.10 1.30 4.18
C MET A 133 5.63 1.20 3.80
N ILE A 134 4.72 1.26 4.77
CA ILE A 134 3.27 1.26 4.51
C ILE A 134 2.88 2.49 3.69
N SER A 135 3.34 3.67 4.07
CA SER A 135 3.13 4.92 3.34
C SER A 135 3.58 4.82 1.88
N TYR A 136 4.75 4.25 1.65
CA TYR A 136 5.29 4.04 0.30
C TYR A 136 4.38 3.12 -0.54
N LEU A 137 3.97 1.97 0.02
CA LEU A 137 3.08 1.02 -0.66
C LEU A 137 1.69 1.61 -0.89
N TYR A 138 1.14 2.28 0.12
CA TYR A 138 -0.15 2.98 0.09
C TYR A 138 -0.17 4.01 -1.04
N SER A 139 0.86 4.85 -1.12
CA SER A 139 0.99 5.88 -2.14
C SER A 139 0.96 5.30 -3.56
N ARG A 140 1.62 4.15 -3.79
CA ARG A 140 1.60 3.50 -5.11
C ARG A 140 0.21 3.04 -5.51
N VAL A 141 -0.58 2.51 -4.58
CA VAL A 141 -1.97 2.08 -4.83
C VAL A 141 -2.90 3.28 -4.99
N LYS A 142 -2.77 4.30 -4.13
CA LYS A 142 -3.62 5.50 -4.15
C LYS A 142 -3.47 6.29 -5.45
N MET A 143 -2.25 6.39 -5.98
CA MET A 143 -1.97 7.10 -7.24
C MET A 143 -2.63 6.47 -8.48
N PHE A 144 -3.30 5.32 -8.36
CA PHE A 144 -4.14 4.74 -9.42
C PHE A 144 -5.43 5.54 -9.69
N ASP A 145 -5.71 6.60 -8.94
CA ASP A 145 -6.83 7.55 -9.16
C ASP A 145 -6.80 8.33 -10.49
N ALA A 146 -5.72 8.26 -11.28
CA ALA A 146 -5.49 9.17 -12.40
C ALA A 146 -5.51 8.51 -13.79
N CYS A 147 -6.24 7.40 -13.98
CA CYS A 147 -6.52 6.89 -15.32
C CYS A 147 -8.03 6.69 -15.52
N PRO A 148 -8.77 7.65 -16.11
CA PRO A 148 -10.06 7.33 -16.67
C PRO A 148 -9.81 6.33 -17.80
N LEU A 149 -10.23 5.08 -17.58
CA LEU A 149 -10.35 4.11 -18.66
C LEU A 149 -11.18 4.77 -19.76
N GLY A 150 -10.54 5.00 -20.91
CA GLY A 150 -11.14 5.64 -22.07
C GLY A 150 -12.46 4.97 -22.40
N THR A 151 -13.54 5.72 -22.22
CA THR A 151 -14.85 5.33 -22.71
C THR A 151 -14.95 5.82 -24.13
N GLU A 152 -14.46 5.06 -25.09
CA GLU A 152 -14.90 5.17 -26.48
C GLU A 152 -15.19 3.77 -26.99
N ARG A 153 -16.45 3.37 -26.83
CA ARG A 153 -17.07 2.39 -27.71
C ARG A 153 -17.13 3.03 -29.09
N GLU A 154 -16.28 2.58 -30.02
CA GLU A 154 -16.57 2.74 -31.44
C GLU A 154 -17.82 1.92 -31.76
N ALA A 155 -18.97 2.59 -31.70
CA ALA A 155 -20.23 2.16 -32.26
C ALA A 155 -20.65 3.23 -33.27
N GLU A 156 -20.03 3.21 -34.44
CA GLU A 156 -20.55 3.86 -35.64
C GLU A 156 -20.09 2.96 -36.80
N GLY A 157 -20.96 2.20 -37.46
CA GLY A 157 -22.25 2.66 -37.97
C GLY A 157 -22.15 2.60 -39.48
N ASP A 158 -22.24 1.38 -39.98
CA ASP A 158 -22.55 0.97 -41.35
C ASP A 158 -23.30 2.06 -42.15
N ARG A 159 -22.63 2.64 -43.15
CA ARG A 159 -23.24 3.35 -44.29
C ARG A 159 -22.35 3.17 -45.52
N ASP A 160 -22.46 2.00 -46.13
CA ASP A 160 -22.07 1.80 -47.52
C ASP A 160 -23.33 1.78 -48.40
N SER A 161 -23.47 2.80 -49.26
CA SER A 161 -24.17 2.74 -50.55
C SER A 161 -24.00 4.08 -51.27
N PRO A 162 -23.22 4.12 -52.37
CA PRO A 162 -23.26 5.23 -53.31
C PRO A 162 -24.50 5.11 -54.20
N ALA A 163 -25.11 6.26 -54.49
CA ALA A 163 -26.06 6.39 -55.58
C ALA A 163 -25.29 6.39 -56.90
N ASP A 164 -25.59 5.43 -57.78
CA ASP A 164 -25.63 5.54 -59.23
C ASP A 164 -26.47 4.38 -59.82
#